data_AF-A0A9P6I6N0-F1
#
_entry.id   AF-A0A9P6I6N0-F1
#
_cell.length_a   1.000
_cell.length_b   1.000
_cell.length_c   1.000
_cell.angle_alpha   90.00
_cell.angle_beta   90.00
_cell.angle_gamma   90.00
#
_symmetry.space_group_name_H-M   'P 1'
#
loop_
_entity.id
_entity.type
_entity.pdbx_description
1 polymer ?
#
loop_
_entity_poly.entity_id
_entity_poly.type
_entity_poly.pdbx_seq_one_letter_code
_entity_poly.pdbx_strand_id
1 'polypeptide(L)'
;MSSSTSSEPPSSSEQPEVQILGRNREDMIAESVKNGEDVQKQFPSVDFKGAVIEPSVNLSFDIQRHVDETNQRRYNTLMAEMLNNTADTAFAERLLWEARKCLENYPEVVSQFDDLFITKRPVPVMIRDLHEVLTTKKETVRRMSLKNPEQESPGGTRT
;
A
#
# COMPACT_ATOMS: atom_id res chain seq x y z
N MET A 1 11.73 42.96 -31.86
CA MET A 1 12.03 43.00 -30.40
C MET A 1 10.71 43.04 -29.66
N SER A 2 10.72 42.53 -28.42
CA SER A 2 9.59 42.34 -27.48
C SER A 2 9.01 40.94 -27.46
N SER A 3 9.69 40.13 -26.65
CA SER A 3 9.27 38.91 -25.96
C SER A 3 8.07 39.16 -25.04
N SER A 4 7.26 38.13 -24.78
CA SER A 4 6.92 37.66 -23.42
C SER A 4 6.04 36.42 -23.51
N THR A 5 6.67 35.27 -23.28
CA THR A 5 6.03 34.01 -22.93
C THR A 5 5.66 34.05 -21.45
N SER A 6 4.37 33.98 -21.13
CA SER A 6 3.93 33.79 -19.74
C SER A 6 3.79 32.30 -19.46
N SER A 7 4.79 31.74 -18.81
CA SER A 7 4.77 30.37 -18.28
C SER A 7 4.20 30.42 -16.87
N GLU A 8 2.99 29.90 -16.68
CA GLU A 8 2.49 29.54 -15.34
C GLU A 8 3.16 28.22 -14.90
N PRO A 9 3.65 28.11 -13.65
CA PRO A 9 4.14 26.85 -13.12
C PRO A 9 2.96 25.94 -12.73
N PRO A 10 3.01 24.63 -12.99
CA PRO A 10 1.99 23.73 -12.49
C PRO A 10 2.12 23.57 -10.97
N SER A 11 0.98 23.80 -10.32
CA SER A 11 0.65 23.50 -8.93
C SER A 11 1.23 22.15 -8.50
N SER A 12 2.14 22.19 -7.52
CA SER A 12 2.59 21.02 -6.78
C SER A 12 1.39 20.40 -6.07
N SER A 13 0.81 19.36 -6.68
CA SER A 13 -0.04 18.43 -5.96
C SER A 13 0.86 17.62 -5.04
N GLU A 14 0.77 17.92 -3.75
CA GLU A 14 1.37 17.17 -2.67
C GLU A 14 0.91 15.71 -2.79
N GLN A 15 1.76 14.87 -3.39
CA GLN A 15 1.68 13.44 -3.13
C GLN A 15 2.00 13.25 -1.64
N PRO A 16 1.31 12.37 -0.92
CA PRO A 16 1.73 12.02 0.43
C PRO A 16 3.07 11.29 0.30
N GLU A 17 4.16 12.05 0.36
CA GLU A 17 5.46 11.50 0.75
C GLU A 17 5.20 10.80 2.07
N VAL A 18 5.37 9.49 2.06
CA VAL A 18 5.26 8.65 3.24
C VAL A 18 6.41 9.09 4.15
N GLN A 19 6.16 10.11 4.97
CA GLN A 19 7.07 10.61 5.99
C GLN A 19 7.18 9.54 7.08
N ILE A 20 8.02 8.53 6.84
CA ILE A 20 8.58 7.66 7.88
C ILE A 20 9.85 8.34 8.43
N LEU A 21 9.86 9.68 8.50
CA LEU A 21 10.95 10.41 9.13
C LEU A 21 10.66 10.47 10.63
N GLY A 22 11.07 9.44 11.37
CA GLY A 22 11.06 9.43 12.84
C GLY A 22 10.37 8.24 13.53
N ARG A 23 9.77 7.31 12.78
CA ARG A 23 9.23 6.07 13.36
C ARG A 23 10.27 4.95 13.33
N ASN A 24 10.46 4.27 14.45
CA ASN A 24 11.24 3.03 14.47
C ASN A 24 10.39 1.85 13.98
N ARG A 25 11.06 0.76 13.62
CA ARG A 25 10.45 -0.46 13.06
C ARG A 25 9.44 -1.07 14.02
N GLU A 26 9.79 -1.09 15.31
CA GLU A 26 9.00 -1.70 16.37
C GLU A 26 7.68 -0.98 16.58
N ASP A 27 7.66 0.35 16.48
CA ASP A 27 6.46 1.18 16.58
C ASP A 27 5.49 0.89 15.42
N MET A 28 6.02 0.74 14.20
CA MET A 28 5.21 0.39 13.03
C MET A 28 4.60 -1.01 13.14
N ILE A 29 5.36 -1.98 13.66
CA ILE A 29 4.85 -3.33 13.93
C ILE A 29 3.75 -3.27 15.01
N ALA A 30 4.00 -2.58 16.13
CA ALA A 30 3.05 -2.48 17.23
C ALA A 30 1.73 -1.81 16.80
N GLU A 31 1.79 -0.74 16.03
CA GLU A 31 0.60 -0.09 15.49
C GLU A 31 -0.16 -1.00 14.51
N SER A 32 0.56 -1.68 13.61
CA SER A 32 -0.05 -2.60 12.65
C SER A 32 -0.74 -3.79 13.34
N VAL A 33 -0.13 -4.32 14.40
CA VAL A 33 -0.73 -5.38 15.23
C VAL A 33 -1.99 -4.85 15.92
N LYS A 34 -1.93 -3.66 16.52
CA LYS A 34 -3.09 -3.04 17.16
C LYS A 34 -4.25 -2.82 16.19
N ASN A 35 -3.96 -2.32 14.99
CA ASN A 35 -4.96 -2.12 13.93
C ASN A 35 -5.53 -3.43 13.39
N GLY A 36 -4.79 -4.55 13.53
CA GLY A 36 -5.18 -5.88 13.11
C GLY A 36 -5.84 -6.74 14.19
N GLU A 37 -6.03 -6.24 15.42
CA GLU A 37 -6.54 -7.03 16.54
C GLU A 37 -7.86 -7.74 16.25
N ASP A 38 -8.80 -7.05 15.60
CA ASP A 38 -10.10 -7.63 15.28
C ASP A 38 -10.03 -8.71 14.19
N VAL A 39 -9.03 -8.64 13.32
CA VAL A 39 -8.74 -9.70 12.34
C VAL A 39 -8.11 -10.90 13.03
N GLN A 40 -7.16 -10.66 13.95
CA GLN A 40 -6.54 -11.72 14.75
C GLN A 40 -7.56 -12.49 15.61
N LYS A 41 -8.55 -11.79 16.20
CA LYS A 41 -9.64 -12.43 16.96
C LYS A 41 -10.53 -13.32 16.09
N GLN A 42 -10.73 -12.96 14.82
CA GLN A 42 -11.54 -13.75 13.89
C GLN A 42 -10.82 -15.02 13.41
N PHE A 43 -9.49 -14.99 13.33
CA PHE A 43 -8.68 -16.13 12.92
C PHE A 43 -7.55 -16.41 13.94
N PRO A 44 -7.89 -16.93 15.13
CA PRO A 44 -6.94 -17.10 16.24
C PRO A 44 -5.83 -18.12 15.94
N SER A 45 -6.03 -19.01 14.96
CA SER A 45 -5.05 -19.99 14.51
C SER A 45 -4.01 -19.45 13.54
N VAL A 46 -4.18 -18.22 13.03
CA VAL A 46 -3.29 -17.60 12.06
C VAL A 46 -2.37 -16.63 12.78
N ASP A 47 -1.05 -16.81 12.65
CA ASP A 47 -0.07 -15.83 13.14
C ASP A 47 0.08 -14.67 12.15
N PHE A 48 -0.83 -13.69 12.22
CA PHE A 48 -0.73 -12.51 11.33
C PHE A 48 0.50 -11.66 11.63
N LYS A 49 0.93 -11.61 12.90
CA LYS A 49 2.08 -10.81 13.31
C LYS A 49 3.35 -11.30 12.61
N GLY A 50 3.71 -12.56 12.81
CA GLY A 50 4.93 -13.14 12.25
C GLY A 50 4.82 -13.45 10.75
N ALA A 51 3.64 -13.84 10.26
CA ALA A 51 3.51 -14.26 8.87
C ALA A 51 3.30 -13.11 7.88
N VAL A 52 2.76 -11.95 8.33
CA VAL A 52 2.33 -10.86 7.44
C VAL A 52 2.88 -9.51 7.90
N ILE A 53 2.62 -9.11 9.15
CA ILE A 53 2.90 -7.75 9.62
C ILE A 53 4.40 -7.49 9.69
N GLU A 54 5.14 -8.32 10.44
CA GLU A 54 6.58 -8.14 10.62
C GLU A 54 7.34 -8.21 9.29
N PRO A 55 7.12 -9.20 8.40
CA PRO A 55 7.79 -9.23 7.10
C PRO A 55 7.51 -7.98 6.26
N SER A 56 6.25 -7.51 6.22
CA SER A 56 5.86 -6.35 5.40
C SER A 56 6.47 -5.04 5.91
N VAL A 57 6.50 -4.86 7.23
CA VAL A 57 7.12 -3.68 7.85
C VAL A 57 8.63 -3.73 7.69
N ASN A 58 9.26 -4.90 7.88
CA ASN A 58 10.70 -5.08 7.69
C ASN A 58 11.13 -4.71 6.28
N LEU A 59 10.44 -5.25 5.26
CA LEU A 59 10.72 -4.92 3.86
C LEU A 59 10.58 -3.42 3.59
N SER A 60 9.48 -2.81 4.04
CA SER A 60 9.22 -1.38 3.82
C SER A 60 10.32 -0.51 4.45
N PHE A 61 10.76 -0.87 5.66
CA PHE A 61 11.81 -0.15 6.37
C PHE A 61 13.18 -0.34 5.71
N ASP A 62 13.51 -1.56 5.28
CA ASP A 62 14.80 -1.85 4.65
C ASP A 62 14.90 -1.21 3.26
N ILE A 63 13.79 -1.13 2.51
CA ILE A 63 13.73 -0.35 1.27
C ILE A 63 14.06 1.11 1.56
N GLN A 64 13.42 1.73 2.56
CA GLN A 64 13.65 3.14 2.87
C GLN A 64 15.08 3.45 3.35
N ARG A 65 15.70 2.50 4.07
CA ARG A 65 17.00 2.71 4.70
C ARG A 65 18.18 2.37 3.79
N HIS A 66 18.01 1.40 2.88
CA HIS A 66 19.12 0.83 2.14
C HIS A 66 19.06 1.06 0.63
N VAL A 67 17.87 1.23 0.05
CA VAL A 67 17.70 1.47 -1.39
C VAL A 67 17.91 2.95 -1.70
N ASP A 68 18.46 3.31 -2.84
CA ASP A 68 18.58 4.73 -3.23
C ASP A 68 17.22 5.36 -3.54
N GLU A 69 17.09 6.68 -3.36
CA GLU A 69 15.82 7.40 -3.54
C GLU A 69 15.18 7.19 -4.93
N THR A 70 15.98 7.02 -5.98
CA THR A 70 15.47 6.83 -7.34
C THR A 70 14.78 5.48 -7.45
N ASN A 71 15.43 4.42 -6.96
CA ASN A 71 14.86 3.08 -6.93
C ASN A 71 13.71 2.95 -5.93
N GLN A 72 13.77 3.62 -4.78
CA GLN A 72 12.64 3.67 -3.83
C GLN A 72 11.39 4.28 -4.48
N ARG A 73 11.52 5.45 -5.12
CA ARG A 73 10.39 6.13 -5.78
C ARG A 73 9.80 5.25 -6.87
N ARG A 74 10.65 4.65 -7.71
CA ARG A 74 10.21 3.76 -8.79
C ARG A 74 9.51 2.53 -8.25
N TYR A 75 10.07 1.88 -7.22
CA TYR A 75 9.44 0.74 -6.54
C TYR A 75 8.04 1.10 -6.02
N ASN A 76 7.92 2.22 -5.30
CA ASN A 76 6.65 2.65 -4.71
C ASN A 76 5.59 2.95 -5.78
N THR A 77 5.97 3.61 -6.89
CA THR A 77 5.06 3.84 -8.02
C THR A 77 4.59 2.53 -8.63
N LEU A 78 5.50 1.59 -8.91
CA LEU A 78 5.17 0.30 -9.51
C LEU A 78 4.27 -0.54 -8.61
N MET A 79 4.53 -0.55 -7.30
CA MET A 79 3.68 -1.25 -6.33
C MET A 79 2.28 -0.62 -6.24
N ALA A 80 2.18 0.71 -6.25
CA ALA A 80 0.89 1.40 -6.25
C ALA A 80 0.09 1.12 -7.54
N GLU A 81 0.74 1.16 -8.70
CA GLU A 81 0.12 0.81 -9.98
C GLU A 81 -0.33 -0.65 -10.02
N MET A 82 0.48 -1.57 -9.50
CA MET A 82 0.13 -3.00 -9.41
C MET A 82 -1.14 -3.19 -8.58
N LEU A 83 -1.21 -2.57 -7.38
CA LEU A 83 -2.36 -2.67 -6.49
C LEU A 83 -3.64 -2.06 -7.11
N ASN A 84 -3.50 -1.01 -7.90
CA ASN A 84 -4.63 -0.39 -8.61
C ASN A 84 -5.12 -1.20 -9.81
N ASN A 85 -4.28 -2.05 -10.39
CA ASN A 85 -4.57 -2.81 -11.61
C ASN A 85 -4.66 -4.33 -11.37
N THR A 86 -4.92 -4.78 -10.14
CA THR A 86 -5.03 -6.21 -9.78
C THR A 86 -6.09 -6.99 -10.59
N ALA A 87 -7.05 -6.31 -11.22
CA ALA A 87 -8.05 -6.92 -12.11
C ALA A 87 -7.41 -7.52 -13.39
N ASP A 88 -6.33 -6.92 -13.88
CA ASP A 88 -5.51 -7.50 -14.96
C ASP A 88 -4.30 -8.17 -14.32
N THR A 89 -4.44 -9.47 -14.05
CA THR A 89 -3.39 -10.26 -13.39
C THR A 89 -2.06 -10.24 -14.14
N ALA A 90 -2.09 -10.27 -15.48
CA ALA A 90 -0.87 -10.31 -16.29
C ALA A 90 -0.15 -8.96 -16.33
N PHE A 91 -0.90 -7.86 -16.29
CA PHE A 91 -0.31 -6.52 -16.15
C PHE A 91 0.23 -6.28 -14.73
N ALA A 92 -0.54 -6.61 -13.70
CA ALA A 92 -0.12 -6.50 -12.31
C ALA A 92 1.13 -7.36 -12.01
N GLU A 93 1.23 -8.56 -12.58
CA GLU A 93 2.41 -9.41 -12.44
C GLU A 93 3.66 -8.76 -13.07
N ARG A 94 3.52 -8.17 -14.26
CA ARG A 94 4.62 -7.45 -14.90
C ARG A 94 5.12 -6.29 -14.03
N LEU A 95 4.21 -5.51 -13.45
CA LEU A 95 4.54 -4.42 -12.54
C LEU A 95 5.25 -4.91 -11.28
N LEU A 96 4.84 -6.05 -10.71
CA LEU A 96 5.51 -6.66 -9.56
C LEU A 96 6.95 -7.07 -9.89
N TRP A 97 7.17 -7.69 -11.05
CA TRP A 97 8.52 -8.06 -11.50
C TRP A 97 9.39 -6.84 -11.78
N GLU A 98 8.82 -5.75 -12.31
CA GLU A 98 9.54 -4.49 -12.47
C GLU A 98 9.88 -3.85 -11.12
N ALA A 99 8.97 -3.91 -10.13
CA ALA A 99 9.26 -3.44 -8.78
C ALA A 99 10.41 -4.23 -8.16
N ARG A 100 10.44 -5.55 -8.34
CA ARG A 100 11.56 -6.40 -7.92
C ARG A 100 12.89 -5.98 -8.57
N LYS A 101 12.90 -5.60 -9.85
CA LYS A 101 14.12 -5.13 -10.55
C LYS A 101 14.72 -3.88 -9.93
N CYS A 102 13.91 -2.97 -9.37
CA CYS A 102 14.42 -1.81 -8.63
C CYS A 102 15.28 -2.20 -7.42
N LEU A 103 15.11 -3.43 -6.92
CA LEU A 103 15.80 -3.93 -5.74
C LEU A 103 17.02 -4.78 -6.09
N GLU A 104 17.31 -5.07 -7.37
CA GLU A 104 18.28 -6.11 -7.78
C GLU A 104 19.71 -5.94 -7.22
N ASN A 105 20.12 -4.70 -6.95
CA ASN A 105 21.43 -4.37 -6.37
C ASN A 105 21.45 -4.45 -4.83
N TYR A 106 20.34 -4.85 -4.21
CA TYR A 106 20.12 -4.91 -2.76
C TYR A 106 19.71 -6.34 -2.37
N PRO A 107 20.66 -7.30 -2.33
CA PRO A 107 20.34 -8.73 -2.26
C PRO A 107 19.52 -9.13 -1.03
N GLU A 108 19.77 -8.50 0.12
CA GLU A 108 19.02 -8.73 1.35
C GLU A 108 17.55 -8.29 1.21
N VAL A 109 17.32 -7.13 0.59
CA VAL A 109 15.98 -6.57 0.34
C VAL A 109 15.23 -7.41 -0.69
N VAL A 110 15.92 -7.88 -1.73
CA VAL A 110 15.36 -8.80 -2.75
C VAL A 110 14.93 -10.11 -2.11
N SER A 111 15.74 -10.69 -1.22
CA SER A 111 15.38 -11.92 -0.52
C SER A 111 14.09 -11.76 0.28
N GLN A 112 13.94 -10.65 1.01
CA GLN A 112 12.72 -10.35 1.76
C GLN A 112 11.51 -10.17 0.83
N PHE A 113 11.69 -9.47 -0.30
CA PHE A 113 10.65 -9.32 -1.30
C PHE A 113 10.20 -10.68 -1.87
N ASP A 114 11.16 -11.54 -2.20
CA ASP A 114 10.88 -12.86 -2.75
C ASP A 114 10.14 -13.75 -1.75
N ASP A 115 10.56 -13.75 -0.49
CA ASP A 115 9.89 -14.51 0.58
C ASP A 115 8.45 -14.05 0.82
N LEU A 116 8.16 -12.77 0.60
CA LEU A 116 6.83 -12.19 0.74
C LEU A 116 5.91 -12.51 -0.45
N PHE A 117 6.40 -12.30 -1.67
CA PHE A 117 5.54 -12.24 -2.86
C PHE A 117 5.70 -13.43 -3.80
N ILE A 118 6.85 -14.12 -3.78
CA ILE A 118 7.24 -15.08 -4.83
C ILE A 118 7.31 -16.51 -4.27
N THR A 119 8.01 -16.72 -3.16
CA THR A 119 8.38 -18.06 -2.67
C THR A 119 7.20 -18.85 -2.13
N LYS A 120 6.23 -18.18 -1.49
CA LYS A 120 5.13 -18.85 -0.78
C LYS A 120 4.03 -19.39 -1.70
N ARG A 121 3.77 -18.72 -2.83
CA ARG A 121 2.72 -19.10 -3.78
C ARG A 121 2.98 -18.50 -5.16
N PRO A 122 2.44 -19.08 -6.25
CA PRO A 122 2.58 -18.50 -7.58
C PRO A 122 2.05 -17.06 -7.63
N VAL A 123 2.81 -16.16 -8.24
CA VAL A 123 2.48 -14.73 -8.35
C VAL A 123 1.08 -14.47 -8.90
N PRO A 124 0.61 -15.14 -9.99
CA PRO A 124 -0.75 -14.93 -10.49
C PRO A 124 -1.83 -15.28 -9.46
N VAL A 125 -1.60 -16.29 -8.61
CA VAL A 125 -2.53 -16.68 -7.54
C VAL A 125 -2.59 -15.56 -6.50
N MET A 126 -1.43 -15.09 -6.03
CA MET A 126 -1.32 -13.99 -5.07
C MET A 126 -2.06 -12.74 -5.54
N ILE A 127 -1.91 -12.36 -6.81
CA ILE A 127 -2.54 -11.15 -7.37
C ILE A 127 -4.06 -11.30 -7.44
N ARG A 128 -4.58 -12.49 -7.80
CA ARG A 128 -6.04 -12.73 -7.76
C ARG A 128 -6.60 -12.65 -6.35
N ASP A 129 -5.92 -13.26 -5.37
CA ASP A 129 -6.33 -13.18 -3.96
C ASP A 129 -6.36 -11.71 -3.50
N LEU A 130 -5.35 -10.92 -3.87
CA LEU A 130 -5.32 -9.48 -3.59
C LEU A 130 -6.50 -8.76 -4.26
N HIS A 131 -6.83 -9.08 -5.51
CA HIS A 131 -7.95 -8.48 -6.22
C HIS A 131 -9.29 -8.72 -5.49
N GLU A 132 -9.52 -9.95 -5.04
CA GLU A 132 -10.72 -10.32 -4.29
C GLU A 132 -10.81 -9.56 -2.96
N VAL A 133 -9.71 -9.49 -2.21
CA VAL A 133 -9.64 -8.76 -0.94
C VAL A 133 -9.87 -7.26 -1.13
N LEU A 134 -9.21 -6.65 -2.11
CA LEU A 134 -9.34 -5.21 -2.39
C LEU A 134 -10.75 -4.85 -2.86
N THR A 135 -11.37 -5.69 -3.68
CA THR A 135 -12.75 -5.50 -4.14
C THR A 135 -13.74 -5.63 -2.98
N THR A 136 -13.60 -6.68 -2.15
CA THR A 136 -14.44 -6.88 -0.96
C THR A 136 -14.32 -5.72 0.03
N LYS A 137 -13.10 -5.20 0.24
CA LYS A 137 -12.87 -4.00 1.06
C LYS A 137 -13.56 -2.78 0.48
N LYS A 138 -13.40 -2.50 -0.82
CA LYS A 138 -14.06 -1.38 -1.50
C LYS A 138 -15.58 -1.44 -1.38
N GLU A 139 -16.17 -2.61 -1.60
CA GLU A 139 -17.62 -2.83 -1.46
C GLU A 139 -18.09 -2.63 -0.01
N THR A 140 -17.31 -3.10 0.95
CA THR A 140 -17.64 -2.93 2.38
C THR A 140 -17.58 -1.47 2.79
N VAL A 141 -16.54 -0.73 2.39
CA VAL A 141 -16.45 0.72 2.61
C VAL A 141 -17.63 1.44 1.96
N ARG A 142 -17.96 1.13 0.69
CA ARG A 142 -19.11 1.72 -0.01
C ARG A 142 -20.43 1.45 0.73
N ARG A 143 -20.64 0.22 1.21
CA ARG A 143 -21.85 -0.14 1.98
C ARG A 143 -21.93 0.60 3.31
N MET A 144 -20.81 0.81 4.00
CA MET A 144 -20.77 1.60 5.23
C MET A 144 -21.05 3.08 4.96
N SER A 145 -20.50 3.65 3.89
CA SER A 145 -20.80 5.03 3.47
C SER A 145 -22.27 5.22 3.09
N LEU A 146 -22.89 4.25 2.43
CA LEU A 146 -24.32 4.28 2.06
C LEU A 146 -25.26 4.02 3.23
N LYS A 147 -24.80 3.36 4.30
CA LYS A 147 -25.55 3.17 5.56
C LYS A 147 -25.46 4.37 6.51
N ASN A 148 -24.62 5.36 6.20
CA ASN A 148 -24.45 6.56 7.01
C ASN A 148 -24.99 7.85 6.34
N PRO A 149 -26.21 7.90 5.75
CA PRO A 149 -26.82 9.14 5.26
C PRO A 149 -27.50 9.98 6.36
N GLU A 150 -27.49 9.55 7.62
CA GLU A 150 -28.14 10.26 8.74
C GLU A 150 -27.14 10.68 9.81
N GLN A 151 -26.43 11.78 9.57
CA GLN A 151 -26.14 12.81 10.58
C GLN A 151 -25.95 14.17 9.88
N GLU A 152 -26.98 14.62 9.16
CA GLU A 152 -27.26 16.06 9.08
C GLU A 152 -28.76 16.30 8.90
N SER A 153 -29.31 17.00 9.91
CA SER A 153 -30.67 17.54 10.05
C SER A 153 -31.74 16.62 10.68
N PRO A 154 -32.27 17.04 11.85
CA PRO A 154 -33.56 17.72 11.79
C PRO A 154 -33.59 18.97 12.68
N GLY A 155 -33.36 20.14 12.08
CA GLY A 155 -33.63 21.44 12.70
C GLY A 155 -35.04 21.95 12.40
N GLY A 156 -36.07 21.15 12.69
CA GLY A 156 -37.44 21.63 12.74
C GLY A 156 -37.79 22.07 14.16
N THR A 157 -38.01 23.36 14.40
CA THR A 157 -38.86 23.79 15.53
C THR A 157 -39.70 24.99 15.12
N ARG A 158 -41.02 24.77 15.16
CA ARG A 158 -42.07 25.79 15.20
C ARG A 158 -41.77 26.86 16.25
N THR A 159 -42.00 28.12 15.89
CA THR A 159 -43.02 29.01 16.50
C THR A 159 -43.39 30.07 15.49
#